data_AF-A0A2M7L1D3-F1
#
_entry.id   AF-A0A2M7L1D3-F1
#
_cell.length_a   1.000
_cell.length_b   1.000
_cell.length_c   1.000
_cell.angle_alpha   90.00
_cell.angle_beta   90.00
_cell.angle_gamma   90.00
#
_symmetry.space_group_name_H-M   'P 1'
#
loop_
_entity.id
_entity.type
_entity.pdbx_description
1 polymer ?
#
loop_
_entity_poly.entity_id
_entity_poly.type
_entity_poly.pdbx_seq_one_letter_code
_entity_poly.pdbx_strand_id
1 'polypeptide(L)'
;RLLRFLATHEHTSPFRHATLQFEVYAPMMVKNQWIKHWVSSAHLEEHSGWNESSRRYVTEEPIFYVPEWRSAPDNRKQGSGEALGDPQLAGDATAGTLMRQTIEAGVHNYARAMAAGLCAEQARCFLPAYALYVRWRWTVSLQAVIHFVELRDAAEAQWEIRQYAKAVRQLAEPHFPESFRAFGTEEQP
;
A
#
# COMPACT_ATOMS: atom_id res chain seq x y z
N ARG A 1 -4.15 -28.36 14.75
CA ARG A 1 -2.94 -28.91 15.44
C ARG A 1 -1.68 -28.86 14.55
N LEU A 2 -1.69 -29.48 13.36
CA LEU A 2 -0.52 -29.48 12.45
C LEU A 2 -0.11 -28.06 12.01
N LEU A 3 -1.05 -27.23 11.56
CA LEU A 3 -0.74 -25.87 11.08
C LEU A 3 -0.07 -25.00 12.16
N ARG A 4 -0.57 -25.03 13.40
CA ARG A 4 0.09 -24.36 14.54
C ARG A 4 1.51 -24.87 14.75
N PHE A 5 1.72 -26.19 14.79
CA PHE A 5 3.05 -26.77 14.95
C PHE A 5 4.01 -26.25 13.87
N LEU A 6 3.57 -26.23 12.60
CA LEU A 6 4.39 -25.73 11.49
C LEU A 6 4.70 -24.25 11.63
N ALA A 7 3.72 -23.41 11.96
CA ALA A 7 3.91 -21.97 12.12
C ALA A 7 4.86 -21.65 13.30
N THR A 8 4.67 -22.28 14.46
CA THR A 8 5.51 -22.08 15.66
C THR A 8 6.97 -22.47 15.45
N HIS A 9 7.25 -23.46 14.58
CA HIS A 9 8.61 -23.89 14.25
C HIS A 9 9.14 -23.25 12.95
N GLU A 10 8.46 -22.21 12.44
CA GLU A 10 8.84 -21.51 11.20
C GLU A 10 8.94 -22.42 9.96
N HIS A 11 8.26 -23.57 9.98
CA HIS A 11 8.10 -24.46 8.84
C HIS A 11 7.06 -23.87 7.87
N THR A 12 7.46 -22.80 7.19
CA THR A 12 6.53 -21.97 6.41
C THR A 12 6.29 -22.47 4.98
N SER A 13 7.07 -23.44 4.49
CA SER A 13 6.94 -23.96 3.13
C SER A 13 5.54 -24.50 2.79
N PRO A 14 4.79 -25.19 3.67
CA PRO A 14 3.45 -25.67 3.35
C PRO A 14 2.45 -24.53 3.07
N PHE A 15 2.67 -23.35 3.66
CA PHE A 15 1.82 -22.17 3.44
C PHE A 15 2.11 -21.44 2.12
N ARG A 16 3.13 -21.88 1.36
CA ARG A 16 3.48 -21.25 0.07
C ARG A 16 2.70 -21.81 -1.12
N HIS A 17 1.94 -22.89 -0.92
CA HIS A 17 1.19 -23.58 -1.98
C HIS A 17 -0.23 -23.03 -2.20
N ALA A 18 -0.71 -22.15 -1.32
CA ALA A 18 -1.92 -21.36 -1.55
C ALA A 18 -1.53 -20.00 -2.11
N THR A 19 -2.23 -19.56 -3.16
CA THR A 19 -1.98 -18.31 -3.86
C THR A 19 -3.20 -17.41 -3.78
N LEU A 20 -2.97 -16.13 -3.52
CA LEU A 20 -3.98 -15.09 -3.57
C LEU A 20 -3.57 -14.07 -4.64
N GLN A 21 -4.57 -13.50 -5.31
CA GLN A 21 -4.35 -12.40 -6.25
C GLN A 21 -5.26 -11.24 -5.88
N PHE A 22 -4.65 -10.08 -5.69
CA PHE A 22 -5.35 -8.83 -5.40
C PHE A 22 -5.21 -7.87 -6.57
N GLU A 23 -6.28 -7.16 -6.90
CA GLU A 23 -6.18 -5.89 -7.61
C GLU A 23 -6.16 -4.78 -6.58
N VAL A 24 -5.06 -4.04 -6.53
CA VAL A 24 -4.84 -3.00 -5.53
C VAL A 24 -4.84 -1.65 -6.21
N TYR A 25 -5.56 -0.70 -5.62
CA TYR A 25 -5.56 0.69 -6.03
C TYR A 25 -5.17 1.57 -4.85
N ALA A 26 -3.96 2.14 -4.89
CA ALA A 26 -3.42 2.89 -3.75
C ALA A 26 -2.50 4.04 -4.18
N PRO A 27 -2.22 5.01 -3.29
CA PRO A 27 -1.26 6.07 -3.56
C PRO A 27 0.15 5.52 -3.75
N MET A 28 0.96 6.15 -4.60
CA MET A 28 2.31 5.66 -4.90
C MET A 28 3.19 5.54 -3.65
N MET A 29 3.02 6.40 -2.64
CA MET A 29 3.73 6.26 -1.36
C MET A 29 3.42 4.95 -0.61
N VAL A 30 2.20 4.43 -0.73
CA VAL A 30 1.80 3.13 -0.16
C VAL A 30 2.39 2.01 -1.01
N LYS A 31 2.28 2.11 -2.34
CA LYS A 31 2.85 1.12 -3.27
C LYS A 31 4.35 0.93 -3.07
N ASN A 32 5.11 2.01 -2.86
CA ASN A 32 6.56 1.95 -2.65
C ASN A 32 6.96 1.26 -1.34
N GLN A 33 6.05 1.16 -0.37
CA GLN A 33 6.23 0.32 0.82
C GLN A 33 5.80 -1.13 0.58
N TRP A 34 4.75 -1.32 -0.22
CA TRP A 34 4.17 -2.61 -0.54
C TRP A 34 5.09 -3.46 -1.41
N ILE A 35 5.72 -2.88 -2.44
CA ILE A 35 6.58 -3.57 -3.41
C ILE A 35 7.71 -4.39 -2.76
N LYS A 36 8.08 -4.06 -1.52
CA LYS A 36 9.06 -4.83 -0.72
C LYS A 36 8.58 -6.26 -0.41
N HIS A 37 7.29 -6.53 -0.56
CA HIS A 37 6.61 -7.82 -0.33
C HIS A 37 6.29 -8.54 -1.65
N TRP A 38 7.25 -8.53 -2.58
CA TRP A 38 7.16 -9.14 -3.91
C TRP A 38 7.38 -10.66 -3.95
N VAL A 39 7.47 -11.34 -2.79
CA VAL A 39 7.65 -12.79 -2.71
C VAL A 39 6.39 -13.49 -3.25
N SER A 40 6.44 -13.86 -4.53
CA SER A 40 5.37 -14.58 -5.22
C SER A 40 5.25 -16.04 -4.77
N SER A 41 4.12 -16.69 -5.03
CA SER A 41 3.92 -18.13 -4.76
C SER A 41 4.57 -19.04 -5.81
N ALA A 42 5.25 -18.49 -6.82
CA ALA A 42 5.84 -19.30 -7.86
C ALA A 42 6.94 -20.19 -7.27
N HIS A 43 6.89 -21.49 -7.55
CA HIS A 43 7.99 -22.44 -7.31
C HIS A 43 9.22 -22.18 -8.19
N LEU A 44 9.25 -21.05 -8.90
CA LEU A 44 10.29 -20.59 -9.80
C LEU A 44 10.75 -19.22 -9.29
N GLU A 45 12.05 -19.07 -9.07
CA GLU A 45 12.68 -17.88 -8.47
C GLU A 45 12.47 -16.59 -9.30
N GLU A 46 12.01 -16.70 -10.54
CA GLU A 46 12.00 -15.62 -11.53
C GLU A 46 10.66 -14.85 -11.65
N HIS A 47 9.63 -15.19 -10.87
CA HIS A 47 8.32 -14.55 -10.98
C HIS A 47 7.99 -13.66 -9.79
N SER A 48 7.83 -12.35 -10.03
CA SER A 48 7.49 -11.35 -9.01
C SER A 48 5.99 -11.25 -8.68
N GLY A 49 5.12 -11.96 -9.42
CA GLY A 49 3.67 -11.90 -9.24
C GLY A 49 3.08 -10.47 -9.33
N TRP A 50 3.85 -9.52 -9.88
CA TRP A 50 3.58 -8.09 -9.78
C TRP A 50 3.37 -7.48 -11.16
N ASN A 51 2.26 -6.76 -11.35
CA ASN A 51 2.00 -6.02 -12.58
C ASN A 51 1.34 -4.68 -12.28
N GLU A 52 2.08 -3.58 -12.46
CA GLU A 52 1.58 -2.22 -12.25
C GLU A 52 1.13 -1.58 -13.55
N SER A 53 0.02 -0.83 -13.49
CA SER A 53 -0.47 -0.02 -14.61
C SER A 53 0.60 0.98 -15.04
N SER A 54 1.03 0.90 -16.31
CA SER A 54 1.97 1.87 -16.87
C SER A 54 1.27 3.16 -17.25
N ARG A 55 1.66 4.28 -16.62
CA ARG A 55 1.27 5.64 -17.03
C ARG A 55 2.19 6.25 -18.09
N ARG A 56 2.92 5.44 -18.86
CA ARG A 56 3.63 5.92 -20.06
C ARG A 56 2.64 6.23 -21.20
N TYR A 57 1.43 5.70 -21.11
CA TYR A 57 0.29 5.97 -21.98
C TYR A 57 -0.81 6.66 -21.18
N VAL A 58 -1.63 7.49 -21.83
CA VAL A 58 -2.79 8.14 -21.19
C VAL A 58 -3.90 7.08 -21.06
N THR A 59 -3.86 6.31 -19.99
CA THR A 59 -4.79 5.18 -19.78
C THR A 59 -5.88 5.48 -18.76
N GLU A 60 -5.63 6.41 -17.83
CA GLU A 60 -6.55 6.74 -16.74
C GLU A 60 -6.37 8.20 -16.30
N GLU A 61 -7.45 8.82 -15.82
CA GLU A 61 -7.38 10.14 -15.20
C GLU A 61 -6.59 10.11 -13.89
N PRO A 62 -5.71 11.09 -13.63
CA PRO A 62 -4.97 11.19 -12.37
C PRO A 62 -5.90 11.44 -11.18
N ILE A 63 -5.95 10.48 -10.24
CA ILE A 63 -6.60 10.63 -8.93
C ILE A 63 -5.53 10.75 -7.86
N PHE A 64 -5.77 11.58 -6.85
CA PHE A 64 -4.80 11.90 -5.80
C PHE A 64 -5.37 11.66 -4.41
N TYR A 65 -4.51 11.15 -3.52
CA TYR A 65 -4.79 11.03 -2.11
C TYR A 65 -4.54 12.35 -1.38
N VAL A 66 -5.51 12.77 -0.59
CA VAL A 66 -5.40 13.90 0.33
C VAL A 66 -5.43 13.31 1.75
N PRO A 67 -4.31 13.37 2.50
CA PRO A 67 -4.25 12.79 3.84
C PRO A 67 -4.99 13.63 4.87
N GLU A 68 -5.36 12.97 5.96
CA GLU A 68 -5.49 13.64 7.25
C GLU A 68 -4.08 13.91 7.80
N TRP A 69 -3.77 15.18 8.05
CA TRP A 69 -2.43 15.59 8.47
C TRP A 69 -2.16 15.21 9.92
N ARG A 70 -0.99 14.58 10.14
CA ARG A 70 -0.55 14.08 11.44
C ARG A 70 0.77 14.73 11.85
N SER A 71 1.00 14.91 13.14
CA SER A 71 2.24 15.48 13.66
C SER A 71 3.43 14.54 13.43
N ALA A 72 4.65 15.09 13.48
CA ALA A 72 5.84 14.27 13.56
C ALA A 72 5.88 13.53 14.91
N PRO A 73 6.32 12.26 14.97
CA PRO A 73 6.43 11.54 16.24
C PRO A 73 7.59 12.11 17.09
N ASP A 74 7.47 12.00 18.41
CA ASP A 74 8.57 12.33 19.33
C ASP A 74 9.76 11.37 19.18
N ASN A 75 9.51 10.13 18.75
CA ASN A 75 10.52 9.12 18.47
C ASN A 75 10.47 8.69 16.99
N ARG A 76 11.60 8.85 16.27
CA ARG A 76 11.73 8.51 14.83
C ARG A 76 11.47 7.04 14.50
N LYS A 77 11.49 6.14 15.51
CA LYS A 77 11.16 4.71 15.34
C LYS A 77 9.65 4.43 15.35
N GLN A 78 8.84 5.37 15.81
CA GLN A 78 7.38 5.29 15.72
C GLN A 78 6.94 5.97 14.42
N GLY A 79 5.73 5.63 13.95
CA GLY A 79 5.16 6.14 12.70
C GLY A 79 4.88 7.65 12.73
N SER A 80 3.64 8.08 12.50
CA SER A 80 3.28 9.48 12.73
C SER A 80 2.87 9.70 14.19
N GLY A 81 2.85 10.95 14.63
CA GLY A 81 2.13 11.35 15.84
C GLY A 81 0.62 11.42 15.61
N GLU A 82 -0.09 12.12 16.51
CA GLU A 82 -1.54 12.27 16.48
C GLU A 82 -2.01 13.10 15.27
N ALA A 83 -3.29 12.94 14.92
CA ALA A 83 -3.94 13.86 14.00
C ALA A 83 -3.77 15.28 14.54
N LEU A 84 -3.32 16.20 13.68
CA LEU A 84 -3.30 17.60 14.06
C LEU A 84 -4.79 17.98 14.24
N GLY A 85 -5.24 18.17 15.49
CA GLY A 85 -6.63 18.51 15.80
C GLY A 85 -6.91 20.01 15.74
N ASP A 86 -5.87 20.84 15.56
CA ASP A 86 -5.95 22.29 15.61
C ASP A 86 -6.34 22.88 14.24
N PRO A 87 -7.49 23.56 14.09
CA PRO A 87 -7.92 24.21 12.85
C PRO A 87 -6.93 25.22 12.23
N GLN A 88 -5.89 25.68 12.95
CA GLN A 88 -4.87 26.57 12.36
C GLN A 88 -3.68 25.83 11.72
N LEU A 89 -3.37 24.62 12.18
CA LEU A 89 -2.31 23.74 11.61
C LEU A 89 -2.89 22.57 10.80
N ALA A 90 -4.13 22.20 11.08
CA ALA A 90 -4.89 21.11 10.47
C ALA A 90 -6.20 21.55 9.82
N GLY A 91 -6.70 22.74 10.15
CA GLY A 91 -7.91 23.22 9.51
C GLY A 91 -7.63 23.57 8.06
N ASP A 92 -8.70 23.52 7.30
CA ASP A 92 -8.79 23.59 5.85
C ASP A 92 -8.00 24.72 5.16
N ALA A 93 -7.39 25.66 5.89
CA ALA A 93 -6.77 26.86 5.34
C ALA A 93 -5.29 26.74 4.91
N THR A 94 -4.46 25.83 5.44
CA THR A 94 -3.03 25.75 5.02
C THR A 94 -2.64 24.43 4.41
N ALA A 95 -2.47 23.33 5.15
CA ALA A 95 -1.93 22.09 4.56
C ALA A 95 -2.85 21.46 3.51
N GLY A 96 -4.16 21.37 3.78
CA GLY A 96 -5.14 20.89 2.81
C GLY A 96 -5.26 21.80 1.58
N THR A 97 -5.21 23.12 1.78
CA THR A 97 -5.24 24.09 0.68
C THR A 97 -3.95 24.07 -0.15
N LEU A 98 -2.77 23.99 0.47
CA LEU A 98 -1.49 23.81 -0.20
C LEU A 98 -1.49 22.52 -1.02
N MET A 99 -2.04 21.43 -0.48
CA MET A 99 -2.16 20.17 -1.21
C MET A 99 -3.08 20.27 -2.42
N ARG A 100 -4.27 20.90 -2.26
CA ARG A 100 -5.18 21.16 -3.38
C ARG A 100 -4.53 22.03 -4.45
N GLN A 101 -3.89 23.13 -4.07
CA GLN A 101 -3.14 24.01 -4.99
C GLN A 101 -2.02 23.26 -5.71
N THR A 102 -1.29 22.37 -5.00
CA THR A 102 -0.23 21.55 -5.58
C THR A 102 -0.78 20.58 -6.62
N ILE A 103 -1.91 19.93 -6.32
CA ILE A 103 -2.61 19.04 -7.26
C ILE A 103 -3.09 19.83 -8.49
N GLU A 104 -3.80 20.92 -8.29
CA GLU A 104 -4.35 21.75 -9.36
C GLU A 104 -3.26 22.29 -10.28
N ALA A 105 -2.18 22.84 -9.71
CA ALA A 105 -1.05 23.33 -10.48
C ALA A 105 -0.35 22.19 -11.26
N GLY A 106 -0.17 21.02 -10.64
CA GLY A 106 0.44 19.86 -11.28
C GLY A 106 -0.40 19.32 -12.45
N VAL A 107 -1.71 19.21 -12.27
CA VAL A 107 -2.66 18.78 -13.32
C VAL A 107 -2.73 19.81 -14.45
N HIS A 108 -2.77 21.10 -14.12
CA HIS A 108 -2.74 22.17 -15.12
C HIS A 108 -1.46 22.15 -15.97
N ASN A 109 -0.30 22.01 -15.33
CA ASN A 109 0.99 21.91 -16.02
C ASN A 109 1.10 20.64 -16.87
N TYR A 110 0.61 19.50 -16.36
CA TYR A 110 0.50 18.26 -17.12
C TYR A 110 -0.33 18.46 -18.40
N ALA A 111 -1.53 19.05 -18.30
CA ALA A 111 -2.39 19.30 -19.44
C ALA A 111 -1.74 20.24 -20.47
N ARG A 112 -1.06 21.30 -20.01
CA ARG A 112 -0.29 22.21 -20.88
C ARG A 112 0.87 21.54 -21.58
N ALA A 113 1.62 20.69 -20.87
CA ALA A 113 2.72 19.93 -21.45
C ALA A 113 2.21 18.98 -22.56
N MET A 114 1.11 18.27 -22.29
CA MET A 114 0.47 17.41 -23.29
C MET A 114 -0.01 18.20 -24.51
N ALA A 115 -0.65 19.36 -24.30
CA ALA A 115 -1.10 20.24 -25.38
C ALA A 115 0.06 20.83 -26.21
N ALA A 116 1.24 20.98 -25.60
CA ALA A 116 2.46 21.41 -26.28
C ALA A 116 3.19 20.27 -27.03
N GLY A 117 2.64 19.05 -27.03
CA GLY A 117 3.20 17.91 -27.76
C GLY A 117 4.27 17.11 -27.00
N LEU A 118 4.45 17.33 -25.70
CA LEU A 118 5.35 16.49 -24.89
C LEU A 118 4.78 15.08 -24.75
N CYS A 119 5.66 14.08 -24.68
CA CYS A 119 5.23 12.70 -24.44
C CYS A 119 4.69 12.53 -23.01
N ALA A 120 3.71 11.63 -22.84
CA ALA A 120 3.05 11.40 -21.56
C ALA A 120 4.03 10.95 -20.44
N GLU A 121 5.09 10.21 -20.79
CA GLU A 121 6.09 9.75 -19.83
C GLU A 121 6.95 10.86 -19.22
N GLN A 122 7.12 11.99 -19.92
CA GLN A 122 7.75 13.20 -19.40
C GLN A 122 6.74 14.16 -18.78
N ALA A 123 5.57 14.34 -19.42
CA ALA A 123 4.53 15.22 -18.89
C ALA A 123 4.07 14.81 -17.49
N ARG A 124 3.98 13.50 -17.20
CA ARG A 124 3.61 13.00 -15.87
C ARG A 124 4.54 13.45 -14.73
N CYS A 125 5.75 13.94 -15.03
CA CYS A 125 6.64 14.51 -14.01
C CYS A 125 6.05 15.76 -13.33
N PHE A 126 5.04 16.41 -13.93
CA PHE A 126 4.32 17.53 -13.30
C PHE A 126 3.29 17.07 -12.25
N LEU A 127 2.93 15.79 -12.21
CA LEU A 127 1.91 15.29 -11.27
C LEU A 127 2.53 15.04 -9.89
N PRO A 128 1.82 15.36 -8.77
CA PRO A 128 2.25 15.04 -7.41
C PRO A 128 2.40 13.53 -7.17
N ALA A 129 3.61 13.03 -7.37
CA ALA A 129 3.87 11.60 -7.55
C ALA A 129 3.46 10.76 -6.32
N TYR A 130 3.82 11.18 -5.10
CA TYR A 130 3.53 10.40 -3.89
C TYR A 130 2.05 10.28 -3.54
N ALA A 131 1.24 11.27 -3.93
CA ALA A 131 -0.20 11.29 -3.72
C ALA A 131 -0.97 10.60 -4.86
N LEU A 132 -0.34 10.43 -6.02
CA LEU A 132 -0.97 9.84 -7.19
C LEU A 132 -1.37 8.39 -6.93
N TYR A 133 -2.65 8.07 -7.14
CA TYR A 133 -3.14 6.70 -7.12
C TYR A 133 -2.63 5.92 -8.34
N VAL A 134 -2.18 4.70 -8.09
CA VAL A 134 -1.74 3.72 -9.08
C VAL A 134 -2.43 2.39 -8.84
N ARG A 135 -2.59 1.60 -9.91
CA ARG A 135 -3.19 0.27 -9.83
C ARG A 135 -2.15 -0.81 -10.11
N TRP A 136 -2.21 -1.93 -9.40
CA TRP A 136 -1.42 -3.10 -9.73
C TRP A 136 -2.14 -4.39 -9.37
N ARG A 137 -1.74 -5.48 -10.02
CA ARG A 137 -2.06 -6.84 -9.60
C ARG A 137 -0.92 -7.39 -8.75
N TRP A 138 -1.28 -7.95 -7.61
CA TRP A 138 -0.36 -8.58 -6.67
C TRP A 138 -0.78 -10.03 -6.44
N THR A 139 -0.07 -10.94 -7.09
CA THR A 139 -0.20 -12.38 -6.94
C THR A 139 0.88 -12.87 -5.99
N VAL A 140 0.49 -13.53 -4.90
CA VAL A 140 1.35 -13.75 -3.75
C VAL A 140 0.95 -15.03 -3.01
N SER A 141 1.92 -15.68 -2.35
CA SER A 141 1.62 -16.85 -1.53
C SER A 141 0.87 -16.47 -0.24
N LEU A 142 0.10 -17.40 0.32
CA LEU A 142 -0.55 -17.21 1.62
C LEU A 142 0.47 -16.89 2.72
N GLN A 143 1.63 -17.53 2.73
CA GLN A 143 2.72 -17.22 3.65
C GLN A 143 3.15 -15.74 3.57
N ALA A 144 3.35 -15.23 2.35
CA ALA A 144 3.75 -13.85 2.15
C ALA A 144 2.61 -12.86 2.44
N VAL A 145 1.35 -13.26 2.25
CA VAL A 145 0.18 -12.47 2.68
C VAL A 145 0.14 -12.33 4.19
N ILE A 146 0.32 -13.43 4.92
CA ILE A 146 0.34 -13.41 6.39
C ILE A 146 1.49 -12.52 6.88
N HIS A 147 2.69 -12.70 6.33
CA HIS A 147 3.84 -11.86 6.67
C HIS A 147 3.62 -10.37 6.34
N PHE A 148 2.99 -10.07 5.21
CA PHE A 148 2.61 -8.70 4.84
C PHE A 148 1.67 -8.11 5.89
N VAL A 149 0.62 -8.84 6.29
CA VAL A 149 -0.34 -8.39 7.30
C VAL A 149 0.34 -8.16 8.64
N GLU A 150 1.20 -9.08 9.10
CA GLU A 150 1.96 -8.92 10.35
C GLU A 150 2.80 -7.65 10.36
N LEU A 151 3.57 -7.38 9.30
CA LEU A 151 4.45 -6.21 9.23
C LEU A 151 3.71 -4.91 8.94
N ARG A 152 2.55 -4.97 8.28
CA ARG A 152 1.85 -3.78 7.78
C ARG A 152 0.63 -3.40 8.56
N ASP A 153 0.07 -4.27 9.40
CA ASP A 153 -0.98 -3.92 10.37
C ASP A 153 -0.38 -3.49 11.74
N ALA A 154 0.93 -3.65 11.91
CA ALA A 154 1.66 -3.21 13.10
C ALA A 154 1.47 -1.71 13.39
N ALA A 155 1.48 -1.31 14.68
CA ALA A 155 1.14 0.04 15.10
C ALA A 155 2.11 1.10 14.57
N GLU A 156 3.39 0.73 14.45
CA GLU A 156 4.50 1.53 13.93
C GLU A 156 4.48 1.70 12.42
N ALA A 157 3.72 0.87 11.69
CA ALA A 157 3.58 1.01 10.25
C ALA A 157 2.79 2.29 9.91
N GLN A 158 3.06 2.85 8.73
CA GLN A 158 2.35 4.03 8.29
C GLN A 158 0.83 3.76 8.19
N TRP A 159 0.01 4.65 8.74
CA TRP A 159 -1.45 4.47 8.82
C TRP A 159 -2.10 4.07 7.49
N GLU A 160 -1.67 4.66 6.38
CA GLU A 160 -2.24 4.36 5.07
C GLU A 160 -2.03 2.90 4.67
N ILE A 161 -0.80 2.36 4.80
CA ILE A 161 -0.54 0.95 4.46
C ILE A 161 -1.21 -0.01 5.46
N ARG A 162 -1.42 0.42 6.72
CA ARG A 162 -2.19 -0.35 7.71
C ARG A 162 -3.64 -0.57 7.27
N GLN A 163 -4.29 0.44 6.68
CA GLN A 163 -5.66 0.26 6.16
C GLN A 163 -5.71 -0.79 5.05
N TYR A 164 -4.71 -0.81 4.17
CA TYR A 164 -4.62 -1.85 3.15
C TYR A 164 -4.28 -3.24 3.72
N ALA A 165 -3.43 -3.31 4.75
CA ALA A 165 -3.14 -4.58 5.45
C ALA A 165 -4.41 -5.18 6.06
N LYS A 166 -5.24 -4.36 6.70
CA LYS A 166 -6.55 -4.76 7.23
C LYS A 166 -7.49 -5.23 6.12
N ALA A 167 -7.55 -4.53 5.00
CA ALA A 167 -8.37 -4.93 3.86
C ALA A 167 -7.89 -6.28 3.25
N VAL A 168 -6.57 -6.46 3.11
CA VAL A 168 -5.98 -7.73 2.66
C VAL A 168 -6.33 -8.86 3.63
N ARG A 169 -6.19 -8.64 4.94
CA ARG A 169 -6.59 -9.60 5.97
C ARG A 169 -8.07 -9.94 5.86
N GLN A 170 -8.95 -8.94 5.78
CA GLN A 170 -10.39 -9.13 5.67
C GLN A 170 -10.78 -9.97 4.45
N LEU A 171 -10.06 -9.83 3.33
CA LEU A 171 -10.29 -10.61 2.12
C LEU A 171 -9.68 -12.02 2.19
N ALA A 172 -8.55 -12.21 2.89
CA ALA A 172 -7.82 -13.47 2.91
C ALA A 172 -8.23 -14.41 4.05
N GLU A 173 -8.46 -13.88 5.25
CA GLU A 173 -8.73 -14.64 6.47
C GLU A 173 -9.97 -15.53 6.40
N PRO A 174 -11.10 -15.13 5.77
CA PRO A 174 -12.25 -16.02 5.60
C PRO A 174 -11.97 -17.28 4.77
N HIS A 175 -11.00 -17.22 3.85
CA HIS A 175 -10.63 -18.35 3.01
C HIS A 175 -9.56 -19.25 3.65
N PHE A 176 -8.73 -18.70 4.54
CA PHE A 176 -7.63 -19.42 5.20
C PHE A 176 -7.63 -19.26 6.73
N PRO A 177 -8.76 -19.45 7.42
CA PRO A 177 -8.91 -19.05 8.82
C PRO A 177 -7.97 -19.83 9.76
N GLU A 178 -7.73 -21.12 9.48
CA GLU A 178 -6.81 -21.93 10.28
C GLU A 178 -5.34 -21.53 10.10
N SER A 179 -4.98 -21.01 8.92
CA SER A 179 -3.63 -20.51 8.67
C SER A 179 -3.41 -19.18 9.38
N PHE A 180 -4.35 -18.22 9.28
CA PHE A 180 -4.26 -16.97 10.03
C PHE A 180 -4.22 -17.20 11.54
N ARG A 181 -5.06 -18.12 12.07
CA ARG A 181 -5.00 -18.53 13.49
C ARG A 181 -3.71 -19.25 13.88
N ALA A 182 -2.98 -19.84 12.94
CA ALA A 182 -1.71 -20.52 13.24
C ALA A 182 -0.56 -19.52 13.43
N PHE A 183 -0.60 -18.38 12.75
CA PHE A 183 0.40 -17.31 12.87
C PHE A 183 -0.03 -16.20 13.85
N GLY A 184 -1.34 -16.04 14.09
CA GLY A 184 -1.86 -15.09 15.06
C GLY A 184 -1.55 -15.47 16.51
N THR A 185 -1.32 -14.46 17.34
CA THR A 185 -1.08 -14.57 18.79
C THR A 185 -2.34 -14.82 19.62
N GLU A 186 -3.48 -15.13 19.00
CA GLU A 186 -4.68 -15.47 19.75
C GLU A 186 -4.53 -16.87 20.36
N GLU A 187 -4.17 -16.90 21.63
CA GLU A 187 -4.64 -17.95 22.54
C GLU A 187 -6.17 -17.96 22.47
N GLN A 188 -6.72 -18.92 21.72
CA GLN A 188 -8.11 -19.29 21.87
C GLN A 188 -8.21 -20.36 22.99
N PRO A 189 -9.24 -20.27 23.84
CA PRO A 189 -9.36 -20.95 25.13
C PRO A 189 -9.25 -22.48 25.07
#